data_AF-A0AB39BLW3-F1
#
_entry.id   AF-A0AB39BLW3-F1
#
_cell.length_a   1.000
_cell.length_b   1.000
_cell.length_c   1.000
_cell.angle_alpha   90.00
_cell.angle_beta   90.00
_cell.angle_gamma   90.00
#
_symmetry.space_group_name_H-M   'P 1'
#
loop_
_entity.id
_entity.type
_entity.pdbx_description
1 polymer ?
#
loop_
_entity_poly.entity_id
_entity_poly.type
_entity_poly.pdbx_seq_one_letter_code
_entity_poly.pdbx_strand_id
1 'polypeptide(L)' 'MTTKWSAPAVIARLRLLRVLEAAPIDSAAASTKLRLIEITDQVDNGAIPTEQAEQLLSGLTDQLERRRNPQ' A
#
# COMPACT_ATOMS: atom_id res chain seq x y z
N MET A 1 8.64 20.08 8.48
CA MET A 1 8.17 18.71 8.76
C MET A 1 8.89 17.77 7.81
N THR A 2 9.87 17.01 8.30
CA THR A 2 10.52 15.96 7.52
C THR A 2 9.62 14.72 7.53
N THR A 3 9.20 14.26 6.36
CA THR A 3 8.39 13.03 6.27
C THR A 3 9.29 11.84 6.61
N LYS A 4 8.84 10.93 7.49
CA LYS A 4 9.54 9.66 7.76
C LYS A 4 9.64 8.76 6.52
N TRP A 5 8.86 9.10 5.48
CA TRP A 5 8.72 8.36 4.24
C TRP A 5 9.54 9.00 3.13
N SER A 6 10.17 8.17 2.30
CA SER A 6 10.77 8.59 1.03
C SER A 6 9.67 9.01 0.05
N ALA A 7 9.99 9.92 -0.88
CA ALA A 7 9.02 10.34 -1.91
C ALA A 7 8.46 9.16 -2.72
N PRO A 8 9.26 8.15 -3.14
CA PRO A 8 8.74 6.94 -3.78
C PRO A 8 7.74 6.16 -2.94
N ALA A 9 8.02 5.97 -1.64
CA ALA A 9 7.13 5.23 -0.75
C ALA A 9 5.80 5.99 -0.52
N VAL A 10 5.84 7.33 -0.45
CA VAL A 10 4.62 8.17 -0.44
C VAL A 10 3.82 7.98 -1.72
N ILE A 11 4.46 7.98 -2.89
CA ILE A 11 3.80 7.76 -4.19
C ILE A 11 3.15 6.37 -4.23
N ALA A 12 3.85 5.32 -3.80
CA ALA A 12 3.32 3.97 -3.74
C ALA A 12 2.09 3.86 -2.83
N ARG A 13 2.14 4.50 -1.65
CA ARG A 13 1.00 4.57 -0.73
C ARG A 13 -0.21 5.26 -1.35
N LEU A 14 -0.01 6.41 -2.00
CA LEU A 14 -1.09 7.15 -2.66
C LEU A 14 -1.71 6.37 -3.81
N ARG A 15 -0.91 5.62 -4.58
CA ARG A 15 -1.42 4.72 -5.63
C ARG A 15 -2.31 3.63 -5.02
N LEU A 16 -1.83 2.93 -4.00
CA LEU A 16 -2.60 1.88 -3.33
C LEU A 16 -3.92 2.41 -2.78
N LEU A 17 -3.92 3.59 -2.15
CA LEU A 17 -5.13 4.25 -1.67
C LEU A 17 -6.14 4.51 -2.80
N ARG A 18 -5.69 5.03 -3.95
CA ARG A 18 -6.58 5.23 -5.10
C ARG A 18 -7.18 3.93 -5.63
N VAL A 19 -6.38 2.86 -5.70
CA VAL A 19 -6.90 1.55 -6.14
C VAL A 19 -7.91 1.02 -5.13
N LEU A 20 -7.67 1.19 -3.83
CA LEU A 20 -8.57 0.80 -2.75
C LEU A 20 -9.88 1.61 -2.72
N GLU A 21 -9.86 2.89 -3.10
CA GLU A 21 -11.06 3.71 -3.24
C GLU A 21 -11.91 3.28 -4.45
N ALA A 22 -11.26 2.88 -5.54
CA ALA A 22 -11.94 2.39 -6.75
C ALA A 22 -12.29 0.89 -6.69
N ALA A 23 -11.80 0.14 -5.70
CA ALA A 23 -12.11 -1.26 -5.53
C ALA A 23 -13.47 -1.43 -4.81
N PRO A 24 -14.27 -2.45 -5.19
CA PRO A 24 -15.45 -2.80 -4.42
C PRO A 24 -15.03 -3.17 -2.99
N ILE A 25 -15.92 -2.93 -2.01
CA ILE A 25 -15.68 -3.36 -0.63
C ILE A 25 -15.93 -4.87 -0.55
N ASP A 26 -14.94 -5.63 -0.99
CA ASP A 26 -14.90 -7.09 -0.88
C ASP A 26 -13.78 -7.52 0.07
N SER A 27 -13.75 -8.82 0.38
CA SER A 27 -12.78 -9.39 1.32
C SER A 27 -11.32 -9.12 0.94
N ALA A 28 -11.00 -8.97 -0.36
CA ALA A 28 -9.66 -8.65 -0.82
C ALA A 28 -9.28 -7.19 -0.55
N ALA A 29 -10.17 -6.24 -0.88
CA ALA A 29 -9.94 -4.82 -0.58
C ALA A 29 -9.80 -4.56 0.93
N ALA A 30 -10.60 -5.25 1.77
CA ALA A 30 -10.48 -5.20 3.22
C ALA A 30 -9.13 -5.73 3.72
N SER A 31 -8.68 -6.88 3.20
CA SER A 31 -7.38 -7.46 3.56
C SER A 31 -6.21 -6.56 3.14
N THR A 32 -6.30 -5.93 1.96
CA THR A 32 -5.28 -5.00 1.47
C THR A 32 -5.24 -3.70 2.29
N LYS A 33 -6.39 -3.20 2.76
CA LYS A 33 -6.44 -2.07 3.71
C LYS A 33 -5.73 -2.38 5.02
N LEU A 34 -5.96 -3.56 5.60
CA LEU A 34 -5.28 -3.99 6.82
C LEU A 34 -3.76 -4.04 6.61
N ARG A 35 -3.31 -4.66 5.53
CA ARG A 35 -1.87 -4.72 5.20
C ARG A 35 -1.24 -3.35 4.98
N LEU A 36 -1.95 -2.41 4.35
CA LEU A 36 -1.48 -1.03 4.21
C LEU A 36 -1.27 -0.38 5.59
N ILE A 37 -2.19 -0.58 6.52
CA ILE A 37 -2.07 -0.06 7.90
C ILE A 37 -0.86 -0.68 8.59
N GLU A 38 -0.69 -2.01 8.52
CA GLU A 38 0.46 -2.71 9.11
C GLU A 38 1.80 -2.21 8.56
N ILE A 39 1.93 -2.07 7.24
CA ILE A 39 3.14 -1.53 6.61
C ILE A 39 3.40 -0.09 7.07
N THR A 40 2.33 0.71 7.18
CA THR A 40 2.46 2.10 7.59
C THR A 40 3.00 2.18 9.02
N ASP A 41 2.43 1.39 9.94
CA ASP A 41 2.86 1.32 11.34
C ASP A 41 4.31 0.80 11.47
N GLN A 42 4.69 -0.22 10.69
CA GLN A 42 6.05 -0.76 10.70
C GLN A 42 7.09 0.27 10.26
N VAL A 43 6.79 1.09 9.23
CA VAL A 43 7.70 2.18 8.82
C VAL A 43 7.76 3.28 9.87
N ASP A 44 6.61 3.68 10.43
CA ASP A 44 6.55 4.76 11.40
C ASP A 44 7.26 4.41 12.71
N ASN A 45 7.26 3.13 13.09
CA ASN A 45 8.01 2.56 14.22
C ASN A 45 9.46 2.22 13.86
N GLY A 46 9.88 2.39 12.59
CA GLY A 46 11.24 2.08 12.13
C GLY A 46 11.56 0.58 12.07
N ALA A 47 10.54 -0.28 12.12
CA ALA A 47 10.68 -1.74 12.02
C ALA A 47 11.09 -2.18 10.61
N ILE A 48 10.68 -1.44 9.57
CA ILE A 48 11.14 -1.64 8.19
C ILE A 48 11.58 -0.32 7.55
N PRO A 49 12.58 -0.34 6.64
CA PRO A 49 12.99 0.85 5.91
C PRO A 49 11.96 1.24 4.83
N THR A 50 11.98 2.52 4.44
CA THR A 50 11.04 3.06 3.45
C THR A 50 11.13 2.38 2.09
N GLU A 51 12.31 1.93 1.68
CA GLU A 51 12.50 1.19 0.41
C GLU A 51 11.81 -0.18 0.44
N GLN A 52 11.82 -0.87 1.59
CA GLN A 52 11.11 -2.14 1.73
C GLN A 52 9.60 -1.92 1.72
N ALA A 53 9.12 -0.86 2.38
CA ALA A 53 7.71 -0.49 2.35
C ALA A 53 7.23 -0.13 0.95
N GLU A 54 8.04 0.58 0.15
CA GLU A 54 7.73 0.87 -1.25
C GLU A 54 7.47 -0.40 -2.06
N GLN A 55 8.34 -1.41 -1.94
CA GLN A 55 8.17 -2.70 -2.63
C GLN A 55 6.90 -3.41 -2.19
N LEU A 56 6.62 -3.44 -0.88
CA LEU A 56 5.41 -4.07 -0.34
C LEU A 56 4.15 -3.35 -0.84
N LEU A 57 4.12 -2.02 -0.79
CA LEU A 57 2.99 -1.21 -1.26
C LEU A 57 2.74 -1.37 -2.76
N SER A 58 3.81 -1.40 -3.56
CA SER A 58 3.72 -1.63 -5.00
C SER A 58 3.17 -3.03 -5.31
N GLY A 59 3.66 -4.06 -4.63
CA GLY A 59 3.16 -5.43 -4.78
C GLY A 59 1.69 -5.59 -4.38
N LEU A 60 1.23 -4.88 -3.33
CA LEU A 60 -0.19 -4.86 -2.96
C LEU A 60 -1.05 -4.17 -4.01
N THR A 61 -0.54 -3.10 -4.62
CA THR A 61 -1.21 -2.38 -5.70
C THR A 61 -1.40 -3.31 -6.90
N ASP A 62 -0.33 -3.95 -7.37
CA ASP A 62 -0.37 -4.88 -8.50
C ASP A 62 -1.32 -6.06 -8.26
N GLN A 63 -1.32 -6.63 -7.05
CA GLN A 63 -2.25 -7.71 -6.68
C GLN A 63 -3.71 -7.27 -6.77
N LEU A 64 -4.02 -6.08 -6.28
CA LEU A 64 -5.38 -5.55 -6.28
C LEU A 64 -5.84 -5.20 -7.69
N GLU A 65 -4.97 -4.61 -8.51
CA GLU A 65 -5.28 -4.28 -9.90
C GLU A 65 -5.50 -5.53 -10.77
N ARG A 66 -4.68 -6.57 -10.61
CA ARG A 66 -4.88 -7.85 -11.32
C ARG A 66 -6.21 -8.51 -10.95
N ARG A 67 -6.62 -8.43 -9.69
CA ARG A 67 -7.93 -8.95 -9.25
C ARG A 67 -9.09 -8.12 -9.76
N ARG A 68 -8.91 -6.81 -9.94
CA ARG A 68 -9.94 -5.91 -10.50
C ARG A 68 -10.12 -6.12 -12.00
N ASN A 69 -9.09 -6.55 -12.71
CA ASN A 69 -9.12 -6.81 -14.15
C ASN A 69 -8.68 -8.26 -14.47
N PRO A 70 -9.49 -9.28 -14.10
CA PRO A 70 -9.24 -10.64 -14.51
C PRO A 70 -9.55 -10.74 -16.01
N GLN A 71 -8.51 -10.86 -16.85
CA GLN A 71 -8.67 -11.20 -18.27
C GLN A 71 -9.20 -12.63 -18.43
#